data_AF-A0A7W1PVA7-F1
#
_entry.id   AF-A0A7W1PVA7-F1
#
_cell.length_a   1.000
_cell.length_b   1.000
_cell.length_c   1.000
_cell.angle_alpha   90.00
_cell.angle_beta   90.00
_cell.angle_gamma   90.00
#
_symmetry.space_group_name_H-M   'P 1'
#
loop_
_entity.id
_entity.type
_entity.pdbx_description
1 polymer ?
#
loop_
_entity_poly.entity_id
_entity_poly.type
_entity_poly.pdbx_seq_one_letter_code
_entity_poly.pdbx_strand_id
1 'polypeptide(L)'
;MHNRKRMEEACEHSITRFLGDDVKTEISVIALPKENEREPEQRSILKGVKNIIAIASGKGGVGKSTVASNLAVAFAKQGFKVGLIDADIYGPSIPMMFDVQKERPKVEDVDGKSLIIPVESHGVKLLS
;
A
#
# COMPACT_ATOMS: atom_id res chain seq x y z
N MET A 1 5.52 -31.61 7.75
CA MET A 1 6.88 -32.11 7.43
C MET A 1 7.11 -32.21 5.92
N HIS A 2 6.17 -32.74 5.13
CA HIS A 2 6.30 -32.97 3.68
C HIS A 2 6.54 -31.71 2.82
N ASN A 3 5.89 -30.58 3.15
CA ASN A 3 5.97 -29.37 2.33
C ASN A 3 7.32 -28.66 2.39
N ARG A 4 8.00 -28.70 3.54
CA ARG A 4 9.31 -28.04 3.73
C ARG A 4 10.39 -28.72 2.88
N LYS A 5 10.44 -30.06 2.96
CA LYS A 5 11.37 -30.88 2.19
C LYS A 5 11.18 -30.73 0.69
N ARG A 6 9.91 -30.68 0.22
CA ARG A 6 9.61 -30.41 -1.19
C ARG A 6 10.10 -29.04 -1.68
N MET A 7 10.06 -28.01 -0.82
CA MET A 7 10.56 -26.68 -1.17
C MET A 7 12.09 -26.67 -1.24
N GLU A 8 12.76 -27.36 -0.31
CA GLU A 8 14.21 -27.53 -0.32
C GLU A 8 14.66 -28.24 -1.62
N GLU A 9 14.05 -29.38 -1.95
CA GLU A 9 14.34 -30.15 -3.17
C GLU A 9 14.08 -29.34 -4.45
N ALA A 10 13.01 -28.54 -4.50
CA ALA A 10 12.71 -27.69 -5.65
C ALA A 10 13.72 -26.56 -5.83
N CYS A 11 14.17 -25.95 -4.72
CA CYS A 11 15.19 -24.91 -4.73
C CYS A 11 16.55 -25.49 -5.14
N GLU A 12 16.93 -26.65 -4.60
CA GLU A 12 18.18 -27.34 -4.95
C GLU A 12 18.21 -27.67 -6.43
N HIS A 13 17.17 -28.34 -6.94
CA HIS A 13 17.07 -28.69 -8.35
C HIS A 13 17.11 -27.47 -9.28
N SER A 14 16.48 -26.35 -8.88
CA SER A 14 16.56 -25.11 -9.65
C SER A 14 17.96 -24.52 -9.65
N ILE A 15 18.65 -24.49 -8.50
CA ILE A 15 19.99 -23.91 -8.39
C ILE A 15 20.99 -24.74 -9.20
N THR A 16 20.95 -26.07 -9.07
CA THR A 16 21.79 -26.99 -9.85
C THR A 16 21.56 -26.86 -11.35
N ARG A 17 20.32 -26.70 -11.79
CA ARG A 17 19.99 -26.50 -13.21
C ARG A 17 20.63 -25.22 -13.79
N PHE A 18 20.74 -24.16 -13.00
CA PHE A 18 21.26 -22.87 -13.48
C PHE A 18 22.77 -22.70 -13.28
N LEU A 19 23.35 -23.28 -12.24
CA LEU A 19 24.74 -23.08 -11.86
C LEU A 19 25.64 -24.30 -12.06
N GLY A 20 25.08 -25.47 -12.38
CA GLY A 20 25.81 -26.72 -12.56
C GLY A 20 26.04 -27.50 -11.26
N ASP A 21 26.56 -28.72 -11.39
CA ASP A 21 26.71 -29.68 -10.27
C ASP A 21 27.90 -29.36 -9.34
N ASP A 22 28.75 -28.39 -9.71
CA ASP A 22 29.95 -28.01 -8.95
C ASP A 22 29.65 -27.11 -7.73
N VAL A 23 28.38 -26.78 -7.49
CA VAL A 23 27.96 -25.86 -6.43
C VAL A 23 27.35 -26.62 -5.25
N LYS A 24 27.91 -26.41 -4.06
CA LYS A 24 27.32 -26.91 -2.82
C LYS A 24 26.24 -25.94 -2.34
N THR A 25 25.02 -26.43 -2.15
CA THR A 25 23.89 -25.61 -1.69
C THR A 25 23.51 -25.95 -0.24
N GLU A 26 23.14 -24.92 0.52
CA GLU A 26 22.56 -25.05 1.86
C GLU A 26 21.26 -24.25 1.87
N ILE A 27 20.12 -24.93 2.05
CA ILE A 27 18.79 -24.34 1.90
C ILE A 27 18.08 -24.40 3.24
N SER A 28 17.71 -23.24 3.76
CA SER A 28 16.93 -23.10 4.99
C SER A 28 15.55 -22.51 4.68
N VAL A 29 14.50 -23.31 4.85
CA VAL A 29 13.12 -22.85 4.67
C VAL A 29 12.57 -22.37 6.00
N ILE A 30 12.38 -21.06 6.16
CA ILE A 30 11.84 -20.45 7.38
C ILE A 30 10.38 -20.07 7.12
N ALA A 31 9.49 -20.41 8.05
CA ALA A 31 8.11 -19.96 7.96
C ALA A 31 8.06 -18.44 8.21
N LEU A 32 7.37 -17.70 7.33
CA LEU A 32 7.13 -16.28 7.57
C LEU A 32 6.35 -16.12 8.88
N PRO A 33 6.72 -15.16 9.74
CA PRO A 33 5.96 -14.89 10.95
C PRO A 33 4.52 -14.50 10.60
N LYS A 34 3.57 -14.84 11.48
CA LYS A 34 2.16 -14.45 11.31
C LYS A 34 2.09 -12.91 11.21
N GLU A 35 1.13 -12.37 10.47
CA GLU A 35 0.98 -10.92 10.24
C GLU A 35 1.00 -10.07 11.53
N ASN A 36 0.60 -10.65 12.67
CA ASN A 36 0.58 -10.00 13.97
C ASN A 36 1.95 -9.93 14.69
N GLU A 37 2.99 -10.60 14.18
CA GLU A 37 4.34 -10.68 14.77
C GLU A 37 5.40 -9.92 13.95
N ARG A 38 5.00 -9.19 12.90
CA ARG A 38 5.91 -8.28 12.19
C ARG A 38 6.36 -7.17 13.14
N GLU A 39 7.67 -6.96 13.22
CA GLU A 39 8.22 -5.90 14.08
C GLU A 39 7.58 -4.53 13.75
N PRO A 40 7.33 -3.68 14.77
CA PRO A 40 6.71 -2.37 14.59
C PRO A 40 7.42 -1.46 13.58
N GLU A 41 8.70 -1.72 13.27
CA GLU A 41 9.44 -0.97 12.25
C GLU A 41 8.81 -1.06 10.85
N GLN A 42 8.18 -2.19 10.48
CA GLN A 42 7.43 -2.25 9.21
C GLN A 42 6.14 -1.42 9.22
N ARG A 43 5.66 -1.00 10.40
CA ARG A 43 4.53 -0.06 10.53
C ARG A 43 4.99 1.41 10.49
N SER A 44 6.28 1.69 10.42
CA SER A 44 6.79 3.07 10.55
C SER A 44 6.70 3.92 9.28
N ILE A 45 6.01 3.47 8.23
CA ILE A 45 5.96 4.18 6.94
C ILE A 45 5.18 5.50 7.07
N LEU A 46 4.25 5.62 8.04
CA LEU A 46 3.43 6.81 8.26
C LEU A 46 3.46 7.25 9.73
N LYS A 47 4.65 7.63 10.23
CA LYS A 47 4.82 8.18 11.58
C LYS A 47 3.86 9.37 11.78
N GLY A 48 2.89 9.25 12.68
CA GLY A 48 1.89 10.28 12.96
C GLY A 48 0.47 9.95 12.48
N VAL A 49 0.28 8.91 11.67
CA VAL A 49 -1.06 8.41 11.30
C VAL A 49 -1.56 7.46 12.38
N LYS A 50 -2.66 7.84 13.04
CA LYS A 50 -3.26 7.06 14.16
C LYS A 50 -3.99 5.81 13.68
N ASN A 51 -4.67 5.90 12.54
CA ASN A 51 -5.51 4.83 11.99
C ASN A 51 -5.32 4.74 10.49
N ILE A 52 -5.22 3.53 9.96
CA ILE A 52 -5.15 3.24 8.53
C ILE A 52 -6.32 2.31 8.19
N ILE A 53 -7.16 2.72 7.24
CA ILE A 53 -8.34 1.96 6.82
C ILE A 53 -8.14 1.58 5.36
N ALA A 54 -7.92 0.30 5.09
CA ALA A 54 -7.82 -0.22 3.74
C ALA A 54 -9.21 -0.53 3.20
N ILE A 55 -9.55 0.02 2.04
CA ILE A 55 -10.80 -0.25 1.33
C ILE A 55 -10.43 -0.91 0.01
N ALA A 56 -10.84 -2.18 -0.18
CA ALA A 56 -10.46 -2.99 -1.32
C ALA A 56 -11.67 -3.69 -1.94
N SER A 57 -11.56 -4.04 -3.23
CA SER A 57 -12.54 -4.85 -3.94
C SER A 57 -11.88 -5.79 -4.93
N GLY A 58 -12.44 -6.98 -5.13
CA GLY A 58 -11.94 -7.95 -6.12
C GLY A 58 -12.41 -7.70 -7.56
N LYS A 59 -13.27 -6.69 -7.78
CA LYS A 59 -13.84 -6.35 -9.10
C LYS A 59 -13.97 -4.82 -9.24
N GLY A 60 -13.95 -4.35 -10.49
CA GLY A 60 -14.27 -2.97 -10.84
C GLY A 60 -15.78 -2.67 -10.71
N GLY A 61 -16.13 -1.41 -10.48
CA GLY A 61 -17.54 -0.97 -10.48
C GLY A 61 -18.37 -1.30 -9.22
N VAL A 62 -17.78 -1.89 -8.17
CA VAL A 62 -18.54 -2.26 -6.95
C VAL A 62 -18.75 -1.10 -5.95
N GLY A 63 -18.40 0.13 -6.33
CA GLY A 63 -18.55 1.30 -5.45
C GLY A 63 -17.42 1.52 -4.43
N LYS A 64 -16.25 0.90 -4.61
CA LYS A 64 -15.07 1.07 -3.72
C LYS A 64 -14.75 2.56 -3.47
N SER A 65 -14.59 3.34 -4.54
CA SER A 65 -14.28 4.77 -4.44
C SER A 65 -15.43 5.56 -3.81
N THR A 66 -16.67 5.19 -4.08
CA THR A 66 -17.85 5.81 -3.45
C THR A 66 -17.83 5.65 -1.93
N VAL A 67 -17.55 4.44 -1.44
CA VAL A 67 -17.43 4.17 0.01
C VAL A 67 -16.24 4.91 0.60
N ALA A 68 -15.09 4.88 -0.07
CA ALA A 68 -13.88 5.56 0.41
C ALA A 68 -14.07 7.08 0.53
N SER A 69 -14.61 7.73 -0.49
CA SER A 69 -14.88 9.17 -0.50
C SER A 69 -15.85 9.59 0.61
N ASN A 70 -16.98 8.89 0.73
CA ASN A 70 -17.99 9.23 1.75
C ASN A 70 -17.47 9.01 3.18
N LEU A 71 -16.71 7.93 3.41
CA LEU A 71 -16.13 7.66 4.71
C LEU A 71 -15.11 8.75 5.09
N ALA A 72 -14.26 9.15 4.15
CA ALA A 72 -13.28 10.21 4.37
C ALA A 72 -13.94 11.54 4.74
N VAL A 73 -14.98 11.95 3.99
CA VAL A 73 -15.75 13.17 4.27
C VAL A 73 -16.49 13.07 5.61
N ALA A 74 -17.06 11.90 5.95
CA ALA A 74 -17.74 11.71 7.22
C ALA A 74 -16.77 11.87 8.41
N PHE A 75 -15.55 11.34 8.31
CA PHE A 75 -14.53 11.55 9.34
C PHE A 75 -14.03 12.98 9.41
N ALA A 76 -13.81 13.64 8.26
CA ALA A 76 -13.45 15.06 8.24
C ALA A 76 -14.52 15.93 8.91
N LYS A 77 -15.81 15.67 8.65
CA LYS A 77 -16.94 16.34 9.31
C LYS A 77 -17.01 16.11 10.82
N GLN A 78 -16.47 14.99 11.31
CA GLN A 78 -16.36 14.72 12.75
C GLN A 78 -15.12 15.38 13.40
N GLY A 79 -14.33 16.13 12.64
CA GLY A 79 -13.15 16.86 13.14
C GLY A 79 -11.85 16.06 13.11
N PHE A 80 -11.82 14.90 12.44
CA PHE A 80 -10.58 14.15 12.26
C PHE A 80 -9.71 14.74 11.15
N LYS A 81 -8.39 14.61 11.28
CA LYS A 81 -7.45 14.87 10.18
C LYS A 81 -7.45 13.65 9.26
N VAL A 82 -7.88 13.83 8.01
CA VAL A 82 -8.08 12.71 7.07
C VAL A 82 -7.26 12.94 5.80
N GLY A 83 -6.52 11.91 5.42
CA GLY A 83 -5.95 11.77 4.08
C GLY A 83 -6.63 10.61 3.36
N LEU A 84 -6.95 10.80 2.09
CA LEU A 84 -7.46 9.75 1.20
C LEU A 84 -6.45 9.56 0.06
N ILE A 85 -5.96 8.33 -0.06
CA ILE A 85 -5.04 7.92 -1.12
C ILE A 85 -5.74 6.91 -2.02
N ASP A 86 -5.75 7.15 -3.33
CA ASP A 86 -6.14 6.14 -4.31
C ASP A 86 -4.90 5.34 -4.73
N ALA A 87 -5.04 4.02 -4.81
CA ALA A 87 -4.01 3.17 -5.40
C ALA A 87 -4.01 3.28 -6.94
N ASP A 88 -5.08 3.82 -7.51
CA ASP A 88 -5.21 4.16 -8.92
C ASP A 88 -5.08 5.68 -9.13
N ILE A 89 -3.85 6.21 -9.03
CA ILE A 89 -3.51 7.65 -9.09
C ILE A 89 -3.76 8.28 -10.49
N TYR A 90 -4.19 7.47 -11.46
CA TYR A 90 -4.62 7.96 -12.77
C TYR A 90 -6.13 7.77 -12.98
N GLY A 91 -6.81 7.21 -11.98
CA GLY A 91 -8.24 6.94 -12.00
C GLY A 91 -9.06 8.22 -11.83
N PRO A 92 -10.11 8.43 -12.64
CA PRO A 92 -10.88 9.67 -12.56
C PRO A 92 -11.84 9.69 -11.36
N SER A 93 -12.04 8.57 -10.67
CA SER A 93 -13.17 8.38 -9.74
C SER A 93 -13.09 9.29 -8.52
N ILE A 94 -11.99 9.30 -7.78
CA ILE A 94 -11.84 10.13 -6.58
C ILE A 94 -11.80 11.62 -6.95
N PRO A 95 -11.00 12.08 -7.93
CA PRO A 95 -11.00 13.50 -8.33
C PRO A 95 -12.37 13.99 -8.79
N MET A 96 -13.16 13.15 -9.46
CA MET A 96 -14.54 13.47 -9.86
C MET A 96 -15.49 13.56 -8.68
N MET A 97 -15.44 12.63 -7.73
CA MET A 97 -16.32 12.64 -6.55
C MET A 97 -16.06 13.83 -5.61
N PHE A 98 -14.85 14.38 -5.62
CA PHE A 98 -14.47 15.54 -4.82
C PHE A 98 -14.53 16.88 -5.58
N ASP A 99 -14.95 16.86 -6.85
CA ASP A 99 -15.02 18.03 -7.75
C ASP A 99 -13.67 18.73 -7.99
N VAL A 100 -12.59 17.95 -8.08
CA VAL A 100 -11.20 18.43 -8.22
C VAL A 100 -10.48 17.87 -9.44
N GLN A 101 -11.21 17.45 -10.47
CA GLN A 101 -10.65 16.80 -11.68
C GLN A 101 -9.62 17.65 -12.42
N LYS A 102 -9.71 18.98 -12.29
CA LYS A 102 -8.79 19.94 -12.91
C LYS A 102 -7.61 20.30 -12.02
N GLU A 103 -7.65 19.89 -10.77
CA GLU A 103 -6.57 20.12 -9.81
C GLU A 103 -5.56 19.00 -9.88
N ARG A 104 -4.31 19.34 -9.58
CA ARG A 104 -3.23 18.36 -9.50
C ARG A 104 -2.42 18.61 -8.25
N PRO A 105 -1.95 17.56 -7.57
CA PRO A 105 -0.98 17.70 -6.50
C PRO A 105 0.24 18.49 -7.01
N LYS A 106 0.70 19.43 -6.21
CA LYS A 106 1.91 20.20 -6.51
C LYS A 106 3.09 19.56 -5.81
N VAL A 107 4.29 19.86 -6.30
CA VAL A 107 5.53 19.49 -5.61
C VAL A 107 6.14 20.76 -5.07
N GLU A 108 6.56 20.74 -3.81
CA GLU A 108 7.26 21.83 -3.15
C GLU A 108 8.52 21.28 -2.47
N ASP A 109 9.60 22.06 -2.52
CA ASP A 109 10.83 21.73 -1.82
C ASP A 109 10.73 22.26 -0.38
N VAL A 110 10.82 21.36 0.59
CA VAL A 110 10.84 21.69 2.01
C VAL A 110 12.08 21.05 2.62
N ASP A 111 13.02 21.87 3.07
CA ASP A 111 14.29 21.43 3.68
C ASP A 111 15.11 20.48 2.78
N GLY A 112 15.14 20.75 1.46
CA GLY A 112 15.87 19.93 0.47
C GLY A 112 15.15 18.62 0.13
N LYS A 113 13.87 18.49 0.48
CA LYS A 113 13.03 17.34 0.15
C LYS A 113 11.85 17.78 -0.70
N SER A 114 11.71 17.15 -1.86
CA SER A 114 10.54 17.29 -2.71
C SER A 114 9.33 16.60 -2.06
N LEU A 115 8.40 17.38 -1.54
CA LEU A 115 7.16 16.92 -0.93
C LEU A 115 5.98 17.18 -1.85
N ILE A 116 5.00 16.27 -1.84
CA ILE A 116 3.75 16.44 -2.55
C ILE A 116 2.79 17.24 -1.67
N ILE A 117 2.33 18.38 -2.17
CA ILE A 117 1.21 19.11 -1.61
C ILE A 117 -0.08 18.48 -2.15
N PRO A 118 -0.88 17.81 -1.30
CA PRO A 118 -2.12 17.17 -1.73
C PRO A 118 -3.16 18.21 -2.12
N VAL A 119 -4.08 17.81 -3.00
CA VAL A 119 -5.29 18.58 -3.27
C VAL A 119 -6.21 18.47 -2.05
N GLU A 120 -6.88 19.55 -1.66
CA GLU A 120 -7.76 19.54 -0.49
C GLU A 120 -9.20 19.88 -0.90
N SER A 121 -10.15 19.04 -0.51
CA SER A 121 -11.57 19.24 -0.76
C SER A 121 -12.39 18.63 0.38
N HIS A 122 -13.46 19.30 0.81
CA HIS A 122 -14.33 18.84 1.91
C HIS A 122 -13.58 18.50 3.23
N GLY A 123 -12.46 19.17 3.50
CA GLY A 123 -11.61 18.89 4.67
C GLY A 123 -10.82 17.58 4.58
N VAL A 124 -10.72 16.98 3.38
CA VAL A 124 -9.96 15.77 3.09
C VAL A 124 -8.78 16.13 2.19
N LYS A 125 -7.59 15.66 2.56
CA LYS A 125 -6.39 15.76 1.71
C LYS A 125 -6.31 14.56 0.78
N LEU A 126 -6.25 14.83 -0.52
CA LEU A 126 -6.37 13.85 -1.59
C LEU A 126 -5.01 13.64 -2.27
N LEU A 127 -4.66 12.37 -2.45
CA LEU A 127 -3.61 11.93 -3.36
C LEU A 127 -4.18 10.83 -4.26
N SER A 128 -4.52 11.20 -5.48
CA SER A 128 -5.21 10.35 -6.47
C SER A 128 -4.91 10.85 -7.87
#